data_AF-A0A8D8E4R5-F1
#
_entry.id   AF-A0A8D8E4R5-F1
#
_cell.length_a   1.000
_cell.length_b   1.000
_cell.length_c   1.000
_cell.angle_alpha   90.00
_cell.angle_beta   90.00
_cell.angle_gamma   90.00
#
_symmetry.space_group_name_H-M   'P 1'
#
loop_
_entity.id
_entity.type
_entity.pdbx_description
1 polymer ?
#
loop_
_entity_poly.entity_id
_entity_poly.type
_entity_poly.pdbx_seq_one_letter_code
_entity_poly.pdbx_strand_id
1 'polypeptide(L)'
;MYETLIRPVVLYGHETWTMLEEDLQALEVFERRVLRTIFGGVRENNVWRRRMNHELAQLYGKPSIRKVAKAGRIRWAGHVARMPDALDARQLNQTINPVKLVFNSEPFGTRRRGAQRARWLNQVEEDLESVEVPQRNWRVAAQDRVQWQSIWRQLMARRLYEQ
;
A
#
# COMPACT_ATOMS: atom_id res chain seq x y z
N MET A 1 -1.30 11.27 17.29
CA MET A 1 0.11 11.64 17.00
C MET A 1 0.71 10.80 15.88
N TYR A 2 0.91 9.48 16.03
CA TYR A 2 1.50 8.65 14.97
C TYR A 2 0.73 8.70 13.65
N GLU A 3 -0.58 8.43 13.70
CA GLU A 3 -1.42 8.31 12.50
C GLU A 3 -1.54 9.59 11.68
N THR A 4 -1.48 10.73 12.34
CA THR A 4 -1.81 12.05 11.75
C THR A 4 -0.57 12.85 11.37
N LEU A 5 0.55 12.67 12.09
CA LEU A 5 1.76 13.48 11.87
C LEU A 5 2.91 12.65 11.29
N ILE A 6 3.13 11.44 11.82
CA ILE A 6 4.32 10.66 11.47
C ILE A 6 4.05 9.78 10.25
N ARG A 7 2.94 9.02 10.28
CA ARG A 7 2.61 8.07 9.22
C ARG A 7 2.44 8.71 7.84
N PRO A 8 1.76 9.86 7.67
CA PRO A 8 1.63 10.50 6.35
C PRO A 8 2.97 10.97 5.76
N VAL A 9 3.87 11.45 6.62
CA VAL A 9 5.21 11.92 6.19
C VAL A 9 6.06 10.75 5.72
N VAL A 10 6.07 9.65 6.48
CA VAL A 10 6.85 8.45 6.14
C VAL A 10 6.30 7.74 4.90
N LEU A 11 4.98 7.76 4.73
CA LEU A 11 4.31 7.20 3.55
C LEU A 11 4.15 8.23 2.42
N TYR A 12 4.94 9.30 2.38
CA TYR A 12 4.86 10.22 1.25
C TYR A 12 5.30 9.52 -0.05
N GLY A 13 4.48 9.60 -1.10
CA GLY A 13 4.79 9.05 -2.42
C GLY A 13 4.76 7.52 -2.56
N HIS A 14 4.56 6.79 -1.46
CA HIS A 14 4.62 5.31 -1.41
C HIS A 14 3.68 4.60 -2.42
N GLU A 15 2.57 5.25 -2.78
CA GLU A 15 1.56 4.70 -3.70
C GLU A 15 2.09 4.54 -5.12
N THR A 16 3.10 5.33 -5.49
CA THR A 16 3.60 5.47 -6.86
C THR A 16 4.93 4.76 -7.11
N TRP A 17 5.60 4.28 -6.06
CA TRP A 17 6.94 3.69 -6.13
C TRP A 17 6.90 2.20 -5.80
N THR A 18 7.86 1.44 -6.33
CA THR A 18 8.06 0.04 -5.98
C THR A 18 8.60 -0.06 -4.55
N MET A 19 7.87 -0.71 -3.66
CA MET A 19 8.33 -1.04 -2.30
C MET A 19 8.67 -2.51 -2.24
N LEU A 20 9.94 -2.84 -2.04
CA LEU A 20 10.38 -4.21 -1.84
C LEU A 20 9.92 -4.73 -0.48
N GLU A 21 9.98 -6.04 -0.30
CA GLU A 21 9.64 -6.66 0.99
C GLU A 21 10.55 -6.15 2.12
N GLU A 22 11.82 -5.87 1.81
CA GLU A 22 12.79 -5.26 2.71
C GLU A 22 12.35 -3.86 3.16
N ASP A 23 11.83 -3.04 2.23
CA ASP A 23 11.31 -1.69 2.54
C ASP A 23 10.10 -1.78 3.47
N LEU A 24 9.17 -2.69 3.19
CA LEU A 24 7.99 -2.91 4.02
C LEU A 24 8.36 -3.42 5.42
N GLN A 25 9.34 -4.32 5.52
CA GLN A 25 9.85 -4.81 6.79
C GLN A 25 10.52 -3.68 7.59
N ALA A 26 11.32 -2.84 6.94
CA ALA A 26 11.93 -1.66 7.56
C ALA A 26 10.87 -0.68 8.07
N LEU A 27 9.82 -0.42 7.30
CA LEU A 27 8.68 0.43 7.71
C LEU A 27 7.99 -0.14 8.94
N GLU A 28 7.75 -1.45 9.01
CA GLU A 28 7.13 -2.06 10.19
C GLU A 28 8.03 -1.99 11.43
N VAL A 29 9.35 -2.17 11.28
CA VAL A 29 10.31 -2.00 12.38
C VAL A 29 10.29 -0.55 12.86
N PHE A 30 10.25 0.41 11.94
CA PHE A 30 10.11 1.83 12.25
C PHE A 30 8.81 2.12 13.01
N GLU A 31 7.66 1.65 12.53
CA GLU A 31 6.35 1.80 13.20
C GLU A 31 6.41 1.26 14.62
N ARG A 32 6.92 0.03 14.82
CA ARG A 32 7.05 -0.59 16.14
C ARG A 32 8.02 0.16 17.06
N ARG A 33 9.02 0.86 16.52
CA ARG A 33 9.93 1.72 17.30
C ARG A 33 9.19 2.96 17.78
N VAL A 34 8.52 3.66 16.86
CA VAL A 34 7.75 4.87 17.16
C VAL A 34 6.62 4.58 18.15
N LEU A 35 5.83 3.54 17.91
CA LEU A 35 4.71 3.17 18.79
C LEU A 35 5.20 2.84 20.21
N ARG A 36 6.37 2.20 20.38
CA ARG A 36 6.95 1.96 21.71
C ARG A 36 7.39 3.23 22.40
N THR A 37 7.90 4.21 21.65
CA THR A 37 8.22 5.52 22.21
C THR A 37 6.96 6.24 22.68
N ILE A 38 5.86 6.13 21.93
CA ILE A 38 4.58 6.79 22.26
C ILE A 38 3.88 6.11 23.45
N PHE A 39 3.75 4.79 23.44
CA PHE A 39 3.04 4.04 24.49
C PHE A 39 3.91 3.72 25.71
N GLY A 40 5.22 3.92 25.60
CA GLY A 40 6.17 3.66 26.68
C GLY A 40 6.29 2.19 27.09
N GLY A 41 6.95 1.98 28.23
CA GLY A 41 7.05 0.68 28.88
C GLY A 41 5.74 0.23 29.52
N VAL A 42 5.72 -1.01 30.00
CA VAL A 42 4.65 -1.54 30.85
C VAL A 42 5.24 -1.88 32.21
N ARG A 43 4.45 -1.64 33.27
CA ARG A 43 4.81 -1.98 34.65
C ARG A 43 4.10 -3.26 35.04
N GLU A 44 4.86 -4.31 35.30
CA GLU A 44 4.36 -5.59 35.80
C GLU A 44 5.11 -5.95 37.07
N ASN A 45 4.40 -6.38 38.11
CA ASN A 45 5.00 -6.76 39.40
C ASN A 45 5.99 -5.71 39.94
N ASN A 46 5.62 -4.44 39.83
CA ASN A 46 6.45 -3.30 40.24
C ASN A 46 7.75 -3.08 39.42
N VAL A 47 7.97 -3.84 38.34
CA VAL A 47 9.13 -3.72 37.45
C VAL A 47 8.72 -3.16 36.10
N TRP A 48 9.50 -2.22 35.58
CA TRP A 48 9.31 -1.70 34.23
C TRP A 48 9.96 -2.62 33.20
N ARG A 49 9.20 -3.02 32.19
CA ARG A 49 9.71 -3.77 31.04
C ARG A 49 9.30 -3.15 29.71
N ARG A 50 10.03 -3.52 28.66
CA ARG A 50 9.69 -3.18 27.28
C ARG A 50 8.45 -3.97 26.84
N ARG A 51 7.54 -3.32 26.10
CA ARG A 51 6.37 -3.97 25.50
C ARG A 51 6.76 -4.89 24.34
N MET A 52 6.14 -6.06 24.30
CA MET A 52 6.25 -7.05 23.22
C MET A 52 5.47 -6.60 21.98
N ASN A 53 5.74 -7.23 20.83
CA ASN A 53 5.11 -6.86 19.56
C ASN A 53 3.58 -7.05 19.57
N HIS A 54 3.09 -8.14 20.16
CA HIS A 54 1.65 -8.42 20.21
C HIS A 54 0.89 -7.44 21.11
N GLU A 55 1.47 -7.08 22.28
CA GLU A 55 0.91 -6.06 23.17
C GLU A 55 0.81 -4.70 22.47
N LEU A 56 1.85 -4.35 21.72
CA LEU A 56 1.90 -3.11 20.95
C LEU A 56 0.83 -3.07 19.85
N ALA A 57 0.63 -4.21 19.16
CA ALA A 57 -0.40 -4.34 18.13
C ALA A 57 -1.81 -4.23 18.73
N GLN A 58 -2.04 -4.84 19.90
CA GLN A 58 -3.31 -4.77 20.62
C GLN A 58 -3.61 -3.34 21.09
N LEU A 59 -2.62 -2.65 21.67
CA LEU A 59 -2.76 -1.25 22.10
C LEU A 59 -3.00 -0.29 20.94
N TYR A 60 -2.31 -0.51 19.83
CA TYR A 60 -2.46 0.34 18.65
C TYR A 60 -3.84 0.12 18.00
N GLY A 61 -4.30 -1.12 17.87
CA GLY A 61 -5.66 -1.45 17.42
C GLY A 61 -6.00 -0.99 16.00
N LYS A 62 -4.99 -0.64 15.20
CA LYS A 62 -5.11 -0.09 13.84
C LYS A 62 -4.28 -0.94 12.86
N PRO A 63 -4.57 -0.86 11.55
CA PRO A 63 -3.76 -1.53 10.53
C PRO A 63 -2.30 -1.07 10.60
N SER A 64 -1.38 -2.01 10.42
CA SER A 64 0.05 -1.73 10.35
C SER A 64 0.39 -0.85 9.15
N ILE A 65 1.52 -0.16 9.23
CA ILE A 65 2.02 0.69 8.14
C ILE A 65 2.13 -0.06 6.82
N ARG A 66 2.48 -1.36 6.84
CA ARG A 66 2.47 -2.24 5.66
C ARG A 66 1.10 -2.29 5.01
N LYS A 67 0.04 -2.51 5.79
CA LYS A 67 -1.33 -2.58 5.26
C LYS A 67 -1.77 -1.25 4.69
N VAL A 68 -1.44 -0.15 5.38
CA VAL A 68 -1.71 1.21 4.89
C VAL A 68 -1.02 1.44 3.56
N ALA A 69 0.25 1.03 3.44
CA ALA A 69 1.04 1.13 2.24
C ALA A 69 0.43 0.37 1.04
N LYS A 70 0.09 -0.91 1.26
CA LYS A 70 -0.55 -1.76 0.24
C LYS A 70 -1.92 -1.20 -0.18
N ALA A 71 -2.75 -0.81 0.79
CA ALA A 71 -4.06 -0.23 0.52
C ALA A 71 -3.97 1.09 -0.28
N GLY A 72 -2.99 1.95 0.04
CA GLY A 72 -2.71 3.17 -0.71
C GLY A 72 -2.35 2.89 -2.17
N ARG A 73 -1.50 1.88 -2.40
CA ARG A 73 -1.12 1.44 -3.75
C ARG A 73 -2.31 0.93 -4.56
N ILE A 74 -3.16 0.08 -3.98
CA ILE A 74 -4.40 -0.40 -4.63
C ILE A 74 -5.33 0.79 -4.91
N ARG A 75 -5.52 1.69 -3.95
CA ARG A 75 -6.34 2.89 -4.12
C ARG A 75 -5.87 3.73 -5.31
N TRP A 76 -4.56 3.99 -5.40
CA TRP A 76 -3.94 4.72 -6.49
C TRP A 76 -4.07 3.99 -7.84
N ALA A 77 -3.84 2.66 -7.86
CA ALA A 77 -3.98 1.85 -9.07
C ALA A 77 -5.37 1.94 -9.67
N GLY A 78 -6.43 1.86 -8.85
CA GLY A 78 -7.79 2.06 -9.36
C GLY A 78 -8.06 3.49 -9.82
N HIS A 79 -7.45 4.50 -9.18
CA HIS A 79 -7.57 5.89 -9.63
C HIS A 79 -7.00 6.07 -11.03
N VAL A 80 -5.80 5.55 -11.29
CA VAL A 80 -5.18 5.58 -12.63
C VAL A 80 -5.96 4.70 -13.62
N ALA A 81 -6.45 3.53 -13.21
CA ALA A 81 -7.26 2.67 -14.07
C ALA A 81 -8.55 3.34 -14.59
N ARG A 82 -9.13 4.28 -13.81
CA ARG A 82 -10.32 5.06 -14.20
C ARG A 82 -10.03 6.35 -14.96
N MET A 83 -8.76 6.75 -15.10
CA MET A 83 -8.43 7.91 -15.94
C MET A 83 -8.75 7.62 -17.40
N PRO A 84 -9.27 8.61 -18.16
CA PRO A 84 -9.55 8.44 -19.57
C PRO A 84 -8.28 8.11 -20.35
N ASP A 85 -8.37 7.20 -21.30
CA ASP A 85 -7.25 6.87 -22.18
C ASP A 85 -6.98 8.02 -23.16
N ALA A 86 -5.80 7.99 -23.80
CA ALA A 86 -5.39 9.06 -24.72
C ALA A 86 -6.36 9.24 -25.91
N LEU A 87 -7.03 8.16 -26.34
CA LEU A 87 -8.05 8.21 -27.40
C LEU A 87 -9.33 8.90 -26.90
N ASP A 88 -9.82 8.50 -25.73
CA ASP A 88 -11.01 9.11 -25.10
C ASP A 88 -10.76 10.58 -24.77
N ALA A 89 -9.57 10.91 -24.27
CA ALA A 89 -9.18 12.28 -23.98
C ALA A 89 -9.20 13.16 -25.24
N ARG A 90 -8.70 12.65 -26.39
CA ARG A 90 -8.78 13.36 -27.68
C ARG A 90 -10.21 13.57 -28.15
N GLN A 91 -11.09 12.57 -27.99
CA GLN A 91 -12.51 12.71 -28.35
C GLN A 91 -13.24 13.72 -27.46
N LEU A 92 -12.84 13.81 -26.18
CA LEU A 92 -13.46 14.68 -25.19
C LEU A 92 -12.83 16.09 -25.10
N ASN A 93 -11.90 16.45 -25.99
CA ASN A 93 -11.09 17.67 -25.91
C ASN A 93 -10.38 17.84 -24.53
N GLN A 94 -10.01 16.73 -23.91
CA GLN A 94 -9.30 16.69 -22.63
C GLN A 94 -7.79 16.52 -22.82
N THR A 95 -7.03 17.03 -21.87
CA THR A 95 -5.57 16.84 -21.82
C THR A 95 -5.22 15.37 -21.61
N ILE A 96 -4.33 14.84 -22.45
CA ILE A 96 -3.79 13.47 -22.31
C ILE A 96 -3.08 13.37 -20.95
N ASN A 97 -3.49 12.42 -20.12
CA ASN A 97 -2.85 12.22 -18.83
C ASN A 97 -1.55 11.40 -19.00
N PRO A 98 -0.36 11.96 -18.72
CA PRO A 98 0.91 11.25 -18.89
C PRO A 98 1.03 10.05 -17.97
N VAL A 99 0.39 10.08 -16.78
CA VAL A 99 0.39 8.96 -15.83
C VAL A 99 -0.32 7.76 -16.43
N LYS A 100 -1.49 7.98 -17.04
CA LYS A 100 -2.27 6.92 -17.71
C LYS A 100 -1.50 6.31 -18.88
N LEU A 101 -0.81 7.17 -19.65
CA LEU A 101 0.00 6.74 -20.78
C LEU A 101 1.17 5.85 -20.34
N VAL A 102 1.91 6.25 -19.31
CA VAL A 102 2.99 5.42 -18.73
C VAL A 102 2.43 4.14 -18.12
N PHE A 103 1.29 4.22 -17.43
CA PHE A 103 0.65 3.07 -16.78
C PHE A 103 0.22 1.98 -17.78
N ASN A 104 -0.25 2.37 -18.97
CA ASN A 104 -0.59 1.44 -20.05
C ASN A 104 0.61 1.06 -20.93
N SER A 105 1.75 1.75 -20.79
CA SER A 105 2.91 1.49 -21.64
C SER A 105 3.58 0.17 -21.27
N GLU A 106 3.84 -0.65 -22.28
CA GLU A 106 4.68 -1.85 -22.15
C GLU A 106 6.07 -1.52 -22.71
N PRO A 107 7.06 -1.20 -21.86
CA PRO A 107 8.39 -0.86 -22.34
C PRO A 107 9.02 -2.07 -23.04
N PHE A 108 9.38 -1.89 -24.30
CA PHE A 108 10.06 -2.89 -25.12
C PHE A 108 11.55 -3.00 -24.74
N GLY A 109 12.09 -4.22 -24.79
CA GLY A 109 13.53 -4.51 -24.60
C GLY A 109 13.87 -5.25 -23.31
N THR A 110 15.16 -5.59 -23.18
CA THR A 110 15.70 -6.29 -22.01
C THR A 110 16.22 -5.30 -20.96
N ARG A 111 16.05 -5.63 -19.69
CA ARG A 111 16.58 -4.80 -18.60
C ARG A 111 18.10 -4.95 -18.50
N ARG A 112 18.77 -3.84 -18.20
CA ARG A 112 20.20 -3.84 -17.89
C ARG A 112 20.47 -4.69 -16.63
N ARG A 113 21.64 -5.32 -16.57
CA ARG A 113 22.10 -6.01 -15.36
C ARG A 113 22.13 -5.02 -14.19
N GLY A 114 21.62 -5.42 -13.04
CA GLY A 114 21.51 -4.59 -11.83
C GLY A 114 20.23 -3.73 -11.72
N ALA A 115 19.37 -3.69 -12.75
CA ALA A 115 18.09 -2.98 -12.65
C ALA A 115 17.09 -3.71 -11.74
N GLN A 116 16.22 -2.97 -11.07
CA GLN A 116 15.14 -3.55 -10.24
C GLN A 116 14.29 -4.53 -11.06
N ARG A 117 14.11 -5.74 -10.51
CA ARG A 117 13.32 -6.81 -11.15
C ARG A 117 11.81 -6.63 -10.92
N ALA A 118 11.40 -6.04 -9.81
CA ALA A 118 9.99 -5.76 -9.52
C ALA A 118 9.46 -4.63 -10.42
N ARG A 119 8.23 -4.78 -10.95
CA ARG A 119 7.46 -3.69 -11.55
C ARG A 119 6.44 -3.22 -10.54
N TRP A 120 6.10 -1.94 -10.58
CA TRP A 120 5.03 -1.41 -9.74
C TRP A 120 3.69 -2.14 -10.00
N LEU A 121 3.38 -2.46 -11.27
CA LEU A 121 2.20 -3.26 -11.62
C LEU A 121 2.22 -4.66 -11.00
N ASN A 122 3.37 -5.35 -11.01
CA ASN A 122 3.50 -6.66 -10.36
C ASN A 122 3.19 -6.55 -8.86
N GLN A 123 3.63 -5.48 -8.20
CA GLN A 123 3.32 -5.26 -6.77
C GLN A 123 1.84 -4.96 -6.53
N VAL A 124 1.17 -4.25 -7.44
CA VAL A 124 -0.28 -4.06 -7.37
C VAL A 124 -0.99 -5.40 -7.48
N GLU A 125 -0.56 -6.27 -8.39
CA GLU A 125 -1.11 -7.61 -8.58
C GLU A 125 -0.87 -8.50 -7.35
N GLU A 126 0.34 -8.51 -6.79
CA GLU A 126 0.67 -9.20 -5.54
C GLU A 126 -0.16 -8.68 -4.35
N ASP A 127 -0.36 -7.35 -4.26
CA ASP A 127 -1.19 -6.75 -3.20
C ASP A 127 -2.67 -7.14 -3.36
N LEU A 128 -3.17 -7.26 -4.59
CA LEU A 128 -4.53 -7.73 -4.90
C LEU A 128 -4.71 -9.22 -4.63
N GLU A 129 -3.69 -10.05 -4.88
CA GLU A 129 -3.71 -11.47 -4.51
C GLU A 129 -3.82 -11.66 -3.00
N SER A 130 -3.18 -10.79 -2.21
CA SER A 130 -3.27 -10.84 -0.74
C SER A 130 -4.68 -10.57 -0.19
N VAL A 131 -5.59 -10.07 -1.03
CA VAL A 131 -7.02 -9.85 -0.75
C VAL A 131 -7.94 -10.69 -1.65
N GLU A 132 -7.40 -11.78 -2.23
CA GLU A 132 -8.16 -12.78 -3.00
C GLU A 132 -8.89 -12.20 -4.23
N VAL A 133 -8.39 -11.08 -4.78
CA VAL A 133 -8.89 -10.51 -6.03
C VAL A 133 -8.12 -11.12 -7.20
N PRO A 134 -8.79 -11.80 -8.16
CA PRO A 134 -8.10 -12.39 -9.30
C PRO A 134 -7.37 -11.36 -10.16
N GLN A 135 -6.07 -11.58 -10.40
CA GLN A 135 -5.20 -10.68 -11.16
C GLN A 135 -5.75 -10.29 -12.55
N ARG A 136 -6.44 -11.21 -13.25
CA ARG A 136 -6.81 -11.00 -14.66
C ARG A 136 -7.85 -9.90 -14.89
N ASN A 137 -8.67 -9.55 -13.91
CA ASN A 137 -9.83 -8.66 -14.10
C ASN A 137 -9.85 -7.42 -13.18
N TRP A 138 -8.77 -7.15 -12.42
CA TRP A 138 -8.79 -6.07 -11.44
C TRP A 138 -9.00 -4.68 -12.07
N ARG A 139 -8.55 -4.45 -13.31
CA ARG A 139 -8.78 -3.19 -14.03
C ARG A 139 -10.27 -2.95 -14.34
N VAL A 140 -11.04 -4.01 -14.56
CA VAL A 140 -12.49 -3.94 -14.74
C VAL A 140 -13.16 -3.69 -13.39
N ALA A 141 -12.77 -4.42 -12.36
CA ALA A 141 -13.25 -4.19 -10.99
C ALA A 141 -12.94 -2.78 -10.48
N ALA A 142 -11.85 -2.17 -10.96
CA ALA A 142 -11.50 -0.79 -10.64
C ALA A 142 -12.47 0.25 -11.23
N GLN A 143 -13.27 -0.08 -12.24
CA GLN A 143 -14.25 0.84 -12.80
C GLN A 143 -15.42 1.06 -11.83
N ASP A 144 -15.83 0.03 -11.11
CA ASP A 144 -16.77 0.17 -10.00
C ASP A 144 -16.05 0.74 -8.76
N ARG A 145 -16.35 2.00 -8.44
CA ARG A 145 -15.75 2.71 -7.30
C ARG A 145 -16.11 2.07 -5.96
N VAL A 146 -17.32 1.52 -5.83
CA VAL A 146 -17.80 0.93 -4.58
C VAL A 146 -17.14 -0.43 -4.38
N GLN A 147 -17.12 -1.26 -5.41
CA GLN A 147 -16.40 -2.53 -5.39
C GLN A 147 -14.91 -2.30 -5.12
N TRP A 148 -14.27 -1.36 -5.83
CA TRP A 148 -12.87 -1.03 -5.61
C TRP A 148 -12.59 -0.54 -4.20
N GLN A 149 -13.50 0.26 -3.63
CA GLN A 149 -13.40 0.72 -2.26
C GLN A 149 -13.49 -0.41 -1.25
N SER A 150 -14.34 -1.40 -1.49
CA SER A 150 -14.42 -2.60 -0.64
C SER A 150 -13.08 -3.34 -0.59
N ILE A 151 -12.42 -3.51 -1.74
CA ILE A 151 -11.16 -4.28 -1.85
C ILE A 151 -10.06 -3.69 -0.95
N TRP A 152 -9.71 -2.41 -1.10
CA TRP A 152 -8.64 -1.84 -0.28
C TRP A 152 -9.05 -1.63 1.18
N ARG A 153 -10.36 -1.54 1.49
CA ARG A 153 -10.86 -1.52 2.87
C ARG A 153 -10.74 -2.89 3.54
N GLN A 154 -10.97 -3.98 2.82
CA GLN A 154 -10.78 -5.34 3.34
C GLN A 154 -9.32 -5.56 3.76
N LEU A 155 -8.35 -5.08 2.96
CA LEU A 155 -6.93 -5.12 3.30
C LEU A 155 -6.64 -4.44 4.65
N MET A 156 -7.29 -3.30 4.90
CA MET A 156 -7.17 -2.53 6.13
C MET A 156 -7.88 -3.17 7.33
N ALA A 157 -8.94 -3.95 7.08
CA ALA A 157 -9.77 -4.57 8.11
C ALA A 157 -9.24 -5.93 8.60
N ARG A 158 -8.49 -6.67 7.78
CA ARG A 158 -7.95 -7.99 8.14
C ARG A 158 -7.09 -7.86 9.41
N ARG A 159 -7.49 -8.47 10.54
CA ARG A 159 -6.68 -8.49 11.78
C ARG A 159 -5.60 -9.58 11.66
N LEU A 160 -4.45 -9.41 12.34
CA LEU A 160 -3.31 -10.34 12.28
C LEU A 160 -3.55 -11.64 13.09
N TYR A 161 -4.64 -12.37 12.84
CA TYR A 161 -4.93 -13.65 13.51
C TYR A 161 -5.48 -14.71 12.54
N GLU A 162 -4.72 -15.01 11.48
CA GLU A 162 -4.98 -16.16 10.60
C GLU A 162 -3.71 -16.93 10.18
N GLN A 163 -2.61 -16.85 10.94
CA GLN A 163 -1.47 -17.76 10.80
C GLN A 163 -0.89 -18.11 12.17
#